data_AF-A0A4W4FEN7-F1
#
_entry.id   AF-A0A4W4FEN7-F1
#
_cell.length_a   1.000
_cell.length_b   1.000
_cell.length_c   1.000
_cell.angle_alpha   90.00
_cell.angle_beta   90.00
_cell.angle_gamma   90.00
#
_symmetry.space_group_name_H-M   'P 1'
#
loop_
_entity.id
_entity.type
_entity.pdbx_description
1 polymer ?
#
loop_
_entity_poly.entity_id
_entity_poly.type
_entity_poly.pdbx_seq_one_letter_code
_entity_poly.pdbx_strand_id
1 'polypeptide(L)'
;HKHYFYMRNILLLYAVFIVGKSTKNCTELNDDCVMNNSVEPGAVGKEHTYGPSQPNILPTIYVITPTYSRPVQKAELTRLANTLLHVPNLHWIIVEDSINKTLLVSRFLQGIGLNYTHLNVKTTRRVRRAKVHLVPRGMAQRNLGLRWLRDTFGHSAADHHGVVYFGDDDNTYSLELFEEMRSTRKVSVWPVAFVGGLRYESPKVNKMGKVYGWKTKFSPRRPFAIDMAGFAVNLQLILSKPQAYFKLKGVKTGHLESKLLAELVTLSDLEPKAANCKKVLVWHTRTEKPILLNEGKKGFTDLNVEV
;
A
#
# COMPACT_ATOMS: atom_id res chain seq x y z
N HIS A 1 -17.54 28.93 -45.53
CA HIS A 1 -17.36 27.60 -46.14
C HIS A 1 -17.01 26.58 -45.05
N LYS A 2 -17.95 25.67 -44.76
CA LYS A 2 -17.90 24.34 -44.09
C LYS A 2 -16.61 23.98 -43.34
N HIS A 3 -16.56 23.66 -42.04
CA HIS A 3 -17.42 22.76 -41.27
C HIS A 3 -17.43 23.14 -39.78
N TYR A 4 -18.58 23.61 -39.29
CA TYR A 4 -19.00 23.59 -37.89
C TYR A 4 -20.32 22.82 -37.92
N PHE A 5 -20.35 21.55 -37.53
CA PHE A 5 -21.58 20.80 -37.18
C PHE A 5 -21.16 19.38 -36.80
N TYR A 6 -21.18 19.04 -35.52
CA TYR A 6 -21.74 17.80 -34.94
C TYR A 6 -21.31 17.67 -33.48
N MET A 7 -22.12 18.26 -32.60
CA MET A 7 -22.21 17.93 -31.17
C MET A 7 -23.70 17.88 -30.84
N ARG A 8 -24.27 16.68 -30.73
CA ARG A 8 -25.43 16.30 -29.88
C ARG A 8 -26.04 14.98 -30.34
N ASN A 9 -26.48 14.19 -29.35
CA ASN A 9 -27.33 12.99 -29.45
C ASN A 9 -26.64 11.62 -29.55
N ILE A 10 -25.96 11.19 -28.47
CA ILE A 10 -25.99 9.77 -28.05
C ILE A 10 -26.20 9.73 -26.53
N LEU A 11 -27.44 9.96 -26.13
CA LEU A 11 -28.01 9.62 -24.83
C LEU A 11 -29.50 9.38 -25.11
N LEU A 12 -30.07 8.33 -24.52
CA LEU A 12 -31.37 7.69 -24.79
C LEU A 12 -31.36 6.60 -25.86
N LEU A 13 -31.12 5.37 -25.40
CA LEU A 13 -31.86 4.17 -25.78
C LEU A 13 -31.37 3.06 -24.87
N TYR A 14 -32.14 2.72 -23.84
CA TYR A 14 -32.28 1.38 -23.21
C TYR A 14 -33.06 1.54 -21.91
N ALA A 15 -34.38 1.68 -22.05
CA ALA A 15 -35.34 1.41 -20.99
C ALA A 15 -36.60 0.86 -21.66
N VAL A 16 -37.25 -0.09 -20.97
CA VAL A 16 -38.54 -0.75 -21.28
C VAL A 16 -38.44 -2.02 -22.14
N PHE A 17 -38.36 -3.16 -21.44
CA PHE A 17 -39.28 -4.27 -21.72
C PHE A 17 -39.88 -4.76 -20.40
N ILE A 18 -41.20 -4.82 -20.41
CA ILE A 18 -42.12 -5.09 -19.29
C ILE A 18 -42.37 -6.60 -19.15
N VAL A 19 -42.36 -7.05 -17.89
CA VAL A 19 -43.17 -8.07 -17.22
C VAL A 19 -44.04 -9.00 -18.10
N GLY A 20 -43.90 -10.32 -17.87
CA GLY A 20 -44.90 -11.32 -18.28
C GLY A 20 -44.66 -12.74 -17.74
N LYS A 21 -45.43 -13.11 -16.70
CA LYS A 21 -45.99 -14.44 -16.33
C LYS A 21 -45.01 -15.65 -16.30
N SER A 22 -44.62 -16.19 -15.14
CA SER A 22 -45.39 -17.04 -14.20
C SER A 22 -46.31 -18.07 -14.86
N THR A 23 -45.82 -19.31 -14.97
CA THR A 23 -46.63 -20.54 -14.98
C THR A 23 -45.88 -21.62 -14.20
N LYS A 24 -46.34 -21.86 -12.96
CA LYS A 24 -46.06 -23.05 -12.18
C LYS A 24 -47.00 -24.16 -12.68
N ASN A 25 -46.45 -25.31 -13.08
CA ASN A 25 -47.21 -26.55 -13.18
C ASN A 25 -47.13 -27.25 -11.82
N CYS A 26 -48.22 -27.21 -11.07
CA CYS A 26 -48.49 -28.12 -9.97
C CYS A 26 -49.44 -29.20 -10.48
N THR A 27 -48.99 -30.45 -10.43
CA THR A 27 -49.86 -31.63 -10.41
C THR A 27 -49.61 -32.30 -9.07
N GLU A 28 -50.60 -32.26 -8.20
CA GLU A 28 -50.67 -33.03 -6.96
C GLU A 28 -50.78 -34.53 -7.30
N LEU A 29 -50.10 -35.37 -6.51
CA LEU A 29 -50.62 -36.64 -6.01
C LEU A 29 -49.79 -37.02 -4.76
N ASN A 30 -50.50 -37.36 -3.70
CA ASN A 30 -50.03 -37.80 -2.38
C ASN A 30 -49.04 -38.97 -2.49
N ASP A 31 -48.06 -39.02 -1.58
CA ASP A 31 -47.90 -40.14 -0.64
C ASP A 31 -46.74 -39.88 0.33
N ASP A 32 -47.01 -40.16 1.61
CA ASP A 32 -46.08 -40.12 2.73
C ASP A 32 -44.92 -41.11 2.53
N CYS A 33 -43.69 -40.62 2.54
CA CYS A 33 -42.51 -41.47 2.74
C CYS A 33 -41.56 -40.84 3.76
N VAL A 34 -41.73 -41.30 5.00
CA VAL A 34 -40.76 -41.19 6.10
C VAL A 34 -39.48 -41.91 5.69
N MET A 35 -38.40 -41.16 5.43
CA MET A 35 -37.08 -41.74 5.17
C MET A 35 -36.33 -41.90 6.49
N ASN A 36 -36.38 -43.12 7.03
CA ASN A 36 -35.45 -43.62 8.04
C ASN A 36 -34.06 -43.78 7.41
N ASN A 37 -33.08 -43.00 7.86
CA ASN A 37 -31.67 -43.27 7.59
C ASN A 37 -30.98 -43.76 8.87
N SER A 38 -30.86 -45.08 8.96
CA SER A 38 -29.94 -45.80 9.82
C SER A 38 -28.50 -45.52 9.41
N VAL A 39 -27.69 -44.98 10.32
CA VAL A 39 -26.24 -44.77 10.17
C VAL A 39 -25.51 -45.81 11.01
N GLU A 40 -24.73 -46.68 10.38
CA GLU A 40 -23.74 -47.52 11.05
C GLU A 40 -22.42 -46.76 11.30
N PRO A 41 -21.64 -47.11 12.34
CA PRO A 41 -20.54 -46.30 12.84
C PRO A 41 -19.18 -46.68 12.22
N GLY A 42 -18.43 -45.70 11.72
CA GLY A 42 -17.05 -45.96 11.31
C GLY A 42 -16.31 -44.76 10.72
N ALA A 43 -15.50 -44.09 11.56
CA ALA A 43 -14.15 -43.56 11.29
C ALA A 43 -13.89 -42.31 12.15
N VAL A 44 -13.26 -42.52 13.30
CA VAL A 44 -12.68 -41.47 14.14
C VAL A 44 -11.50 -40.85 13.38
N GLY A 45 -11.68 -39.62 12.91
CA GLY A 45 -10.66 -38.81 12.22
C GLY A 45 -10.35 -37.54 13.01
N LYS A 46 -9.35 -37.64 13.89
CA LYS A 46 -8.55 -36.59 14.57
C LYS A 46 -9.10 -35.15 14.56
N GLU A 47 -9.66 -34.75 15.70
CA GLU A 47 -9.79 -33.34 16.10
C GLU A 47 -8.42 -32.64 16.01
N HIS A 48 -8.31 -31.70 15.08
CA HIS A 48 -7.27 -30.68 15.13
C HIS A 48 -7.62 -29.75 16.28
N THR A 49 -6.92 -29.92 17.41
CA THR A 49 -6.96 -29.00 18.53
C THR A 49 -6.44 -27.64 18.06
N TYR A 50 -7.35 -26.72 17.77
CA TYR A 50 -7.02 -25.31 17.67
C TYR A 50 -6.53 -24.89 19.05
N GLY A 51 -5.23 -24.58 19.16
CA GLY A 51 -4.68 -23.87 20.31
C GLY A 51 -5.49 -22.59 20.59
N PRO A 52 -5.40 -22.03 21.80
CA PRO A 52 -6.28 -20.96 22.25
C PRO A 52 -6.32 -19.83 21.21
N SER A 53 -7.51 -19.60 20.66
CA SER A 53 -7.77 -18.52 19.73
C SER A 53 -7.40 -17.21 20.41
N GLN A 54 -6.29 -16.61 19.97
CA GLN A 54 -5.96 -15.24 20.31
C GLN A 54 -7.20 -14.38 20.04
N PRO A 55 -7.57 -13.44 20.91
CA PRO A 55 -8.66 -12.51 20.63
C PRO A 55 -8.42 -11.90 19.25
N ASN A 56 -9.50 -11.79 18.47
CA ASN A 56 -9.49 -11.44 17.05
C ASN A 56 -9.13 -9.96 16.87
N ILE A 57 -7.92 -9.57 17.28
CA ILE A 57 -7.41 -8.21 17.23
C ILE A 57 -7.03 -7.93 15.79
N LEU A 58 -7.80 -7.06 15.14
CA LEU A 58 -7.51 -6.60 13.78
C LEU A 58 -6.11 -5.96 13.77
N PRO A 59 -5.12 -6.46 13.00
CA PRO A 59 -3.77 -5.89 13.02
C PRO A 59 -3.74 -4.44 12.56
N THR A 60 -2.94 -3.60 13.25
CA THR A 60 -2.76 -2.20 12.88
C THR A 60 -1.87 -2.10 11.65
N ILE A 61 -2.27 -1.31 10.65
CA ILE A 61 -1.41 -0.99 9.50
C ILE A 61 -0.71 0.35 9.77
N TYR A 62 0.61 0.30 9.91
CA TYR A 62 1.48 1.47 10.06
C TYR A 62 1.97 1.92 8.68
N VAL A 63 1.36 2.97 8.14
CA VAL A 63 1.76 3.54 6.85
C VAL A 63 2.80 4.62 7.09
N ILE A 64 4.05 4.38 6.68
CA ILE A 64 5.13 5.37 6.73
C ILE A 64 5.13 6.14 5.41
N THR A 65 4.78 7.42 5.48
CA THR A 65 4.70 8.33 4.32
C THR A 65 5.73 9.44 4.43
N PRO A 66 6.85 9.36 3.70
CA PRO A 66 7.75 10.48 3.55
C PRO A 66 7.09 11.58 2.71
N THR A 67 7.19 12.84 3.14
CA THR A 67 6.67 13.98 2.38
C THR A 67 7.64 15.16 2.40
N TYR A 68 7.44 16.13 1.52
CA TYR A 68 8.22 17.37 1.49
C TYR A 68 7.41 18.52 0.86
N SER A 69 7.77 19.75 1.23
CA SER A 69 7.12 20.95 0.70
C SER A 69 7.37 21.13 -0.80
N ARG A 70 6.27 21.11 -1.57
CA ARG A 70 6.19 21.47 -2.99
C ARG A 70 4.74 21.88 -3.31
N PRO A 71 4.47 22.56 -4.44
CA PRO A 71 3.14 23.10 -4.75
C PRO A 71 1.99 22.10 -4.65
N VAL A 72 2.22 20.83 -4.99
CA VAL A 72 1.18 19.79 -4.95
C VAL A 72 1.06 19.08 -3.61
N GLN A 73 1.89 19.39 -2.60
CA GLN A 73 1.96 18.63 -1.34
C GLN A 73 0.60 18.45 -0.68
N LYS A 74 -0.14 19.54 -0.49
CA LYS A 74 -1.44 19.49 0.18
C LYS A 74 -2.44 18.65 -0.60
N ALA A 75 -2.50 18.81 -1.92
CA ALA A 75 -3.35 17.99 -2.79
C ALA A 75 -3.01 16.50 -2.71
N GLU A 76 -1.72 16.16 -2.70
CA GLU A 76 -1.22 14.78 -2.58
C GLU A 76 -1.63 14.13 -1.26
N LEU A 77 -1.36 14.83 -0.16
CA LEU A 77 -1.75 14.37 1.17
C LEU A 77 -3.27 14.26 1.29
N THR A 78 -4.03 15.19 0.70
CA THR A 78 -5.50 15.18 0.71
C THR A 78 -6.06 13.94 0.04
N ARG A 79 -5.65 13.62 -1.21
CA ARG A 79 -6.16 12.45 -1.91
C ARG A 79 -5.74 11.13 -1.24
N LEU A 80 -4.54 11.10 -0.67
CA LEU A 80 -4.08 9.95 0.10
C LEU A 80 -4.92 9.78 1.37
N ALA A 81 -5.12 10.85 2.15
CA ALA A 81 -5.96 10.83 3.36
C ALA A 81 -7.38 10.34 3.07
N ASN A 82 -8.00 10.82 1.97
CA ASN A 82 -9.32 10.36 1.54
C ASN A 82 -9.35 8.84 1.30
N THR A 83 -8.25 8.24 0.81
CA THR A 83 -8.15 6.78 0.66
C THR A 83 -7.96 6.11 2.02
N LEU A 84 -7.04 6.61 2.85
CA LEU A 84 -6.70 6.00 4.14
C LEU A 84 -7.84 6.07 5.16
N LEU A 85 -8.75 7.04 5.05
CA LEU A 85 -9.97 7.15 5.88
C LEU A 85 -10.90 5.94 5.79
N HIS A 86 -10.83 5.18 4.70
CA HIS A 86 -11.62 3.96 4.53
C HIS A 86 -10.95 2.71 5.10
N VAL A 87 -9.72 2.81 5.62
CA VAL A 87 -8.95 1.66 6.09
C VAL A 87 -9.06 1.54 7.61
N PRO A 88 -9.72 0.50 8.14
CA PRO A 88 -9.87 0.34 9.58
C PRO A 88 -8.53 -0.01 10.24
N ASN A 89 -8.39 0.41 11.50
CA ASN A 89 -7.20 0.22 12.33
C ASN A 89 -5.89 0.55 11.59
N LEU A 90 -5.82 1.77 11.06
CA LEU A 90 -4.64 2.31 10.39
C LEU A 90 -4.01 3.40 11.24
N HIS A 91 -2.69 3.43 11.29
CA HIS A 91 -1.91 4.50 11.91
C HIS A 91 -0.98 5.12 10.87
N TRP A 92 -1.16 6.41 10.59
CA TRP A 92 -0.44 7.12 9.54
C TRP A 92 0.78 7.86 10.09
N ILE A 93 1.99 7.39 9.77
CA ILE A 93 3.25 7.99 10.19
C ILE A 93 3.76 8.89 9.07
N ILE A 94 3.51 10.19 9.20
CA ILE A 94 3.98 11.19 8.22
C ILE A 94 5.31 11.74 8.67
N VAL A 95 6.28 11.74 7.76
CA VAL A 95 7.64 12.19 8.05
C VAL A 95 8.10 13.22 7.03
N GLU A 96 8.15 14.49 7.44
CA GLU A 96 8.51 15.60 6.56
C GLU A 96 10.04 15.70 6.34
N ASP A 97 10.48 15.96 5.10
CA ASP A 97 11.85 16.42 4.78
C ASP A 97 12.02 17.92 5.09
N SER A 98 11.93 18.24 6.38
CA SER A 98 12.00 19.59 6.92
C SER A 98 12.78 19.63 8.23
N ILE A 99 13.26 20.82 8.59
CA ILE A 99 13.94 21.05 9.89
C ILE A 99 12.93 21.01 11.02
N ASN A 100 11.75 21.58 10.80
CA ASN A 100 10.63 21.65 11.74
C ASN A 100 9.37 21.10 11.07
N LYS A 101 8.42 20.62 11.88
CA LYS A 101 7.07 20.32 11.41
C LYS A 101 6.45 21.57 10.79
N THR A 102 5.91 21.46 9.58
CA THR A 102 5.32 22.61 8.88
C THR A 102 3.91 22.85 9.37
N LEU A 103 3.50 24.13 9.41
CA LEU A 103 2.16 24.51 9.84
C LEU A 103 1.08 23.92 8.93
N LEU A 104 1.35 23.84 7.61
CA LEU A 104 0.49 23.21 6.62
C LEU A 104 0.20 21.76 7.00
N VAL A 105 1.23 20.93 7.21
CA VAL A 105 1.03 19.51 7.52
C VAL A 105 0.43 19.32 8.91
N SER A 106 0.83 20.13 9.90
CA SER A 106 0.24 20.05 11.24
C SER A 106 -1.26 20.37 11.25
N ARG A 107 -1.69 21.44 10.57
CA ARG A 107 -3.12 21.81 10.46
C ARG A 107 -3.90 20.80 9.63
N PHE A 108 -3.32 20.35 8.52
CA PHE A 108 -3.90 19.28 7.70
C PHE A 108 -4.18 18.04 8.56
N LEU A 109 -3.20 17.58 9.33
CA LEU A 109 -3.35 16.38 10.15
C LEU A 109 -4.37 16.52 11.29
N GLN A 110 -4.48 17.70 11.90
CA GLN A 110 -5.48 17.95 12.94
C GLN A 110 -6.92 17.84 12.41
N GLY A 111 -7.15 18.13 11.12
CA GLY A 111 -8.49 18.16 10.53
C GLY A 111 -8.96 16.86 9.86
N ILE A 112 -8.09 15.89 9.60
CA ILE A 112 -8.43 14.73 8.75
C ILE A 112 -9.11 13.57 9.47
N GLY A 113 -9.06 13.50 10.80
CA GLY A 113 -9.72 12.42 11.57
C GLY A 113 -9.05 11.04 11.50
N LEU A 114 -7.80 10.94 11.04
CA LEU A 114 -7.00 9.71 11.08
C LEU A 114 -6.18 9.62 12.36
N ASN A 115 -5.87 8.41 12.82
CA ASN A 115 -4.80 8.21 13.81
C ASN A 115 -3.45 8.42 13.12
N TYR A 116 -2.63 9.34 13.63
CA TYR A 116 -1.37 9.71 12.98
C TYR A 116 -0.24 9.99 13.97
N THR A 117 0.99 9.89 13.46
CA THR A 117 2.19 10.44 14.08
C THR A 117 2.87 11.39 13.11
N HIS A 118 3.12 12.62 13.55
CA HIS A 118 3.77 13.66 12.74
C HIS A 118 5.24 13.83 13.12
N LEU A 119 6.14 13.35 12.27
CA LEU A 119 7.60 13.42 12.43
C LEU A 119 8.22 14.34 11.37
N ASN A 120 9.48 14.71 11.58
CA ASN A 120 10.25 15.47 10.60
C ASN A 120 11.75 15.15 10.74
N VAL A 121 12.45 15.10 9.61
CA VAL A 121 13.91 15.02 9.56
C VAL A 121 14.41 15.60 8.26
N LYS A 122 15.32 16.56 8.34
CA LYS A 122 15.91 17.17 7.15
C LYS A 122 16.94 16.26 6.52
N THR A 123 16.80 15.99 5.23
CA THR A 123 17.84 15.34 4.43
C THR A 123 19.04 16.29 4.31
N THR A 124 20.20 15.89 4.85
CA THR A 124 21.38 16.77 4.92
C THR A 124 21.95 17.13 3.53
N ARG A 125 22.47 18.37 3.38
CA ARG A 125 23.02 18.87 2.10
C ARG A 125 24.24 18.11 1.58
N ARG A 126 25.08 17.52 2.46
CA ARG A 126 26.26 16.73 2.06
C ARG A 126 25.86 15.50 1.24
N VAL A 127 24.71 14.92 1.57
CA VAL A 127 24.09 13.82 0.84
C VAL A 127 23.56 14.29 -0.53
N ARG A 128 22.99 15.50 -0.62
CA ARG A 128 22.54 16.10 -1.89
C ARG A 128 23.67 16.53 -2.84
N ARG A 129 24.79 17.07 -2.33
CA ARG A 129 25.88 17.63 -3.17
C ARG A 129 26.87 16.58 -3.70
N ALA A 130 27.07 15.46 -3.02
CA ALA A 130 28.10 14.50 -3.43
C ALA A 130 27.69 13.66 -4.66
N LYS A 131 26.41 13.29 -4.79
CA LYS A 131 25.87 12.49 -5.89
C LYS A 131 24.35 12.68 -5.97
N VAL A 132 23.88 13.78 -6.56
CA VAL A 132 22.45 14.19 -6.61
C VAL A 132 21.51 13.07 -7.08
N HIS A 133 22.01 12.16 -7.94
CA HIS A 133 21.25 11.03 -8.48
C HIS A 133 21.30 9.73 -7.65
N LEU A 134 22.12 9.64 -6.60
CA LEU A 134 22.34 8.39 -5.86
C LEU A 134 21.61 8.31 -4.52
N VAL A 135 20.97 9.37 -4.05
CA VAL A 135 20.27 9.36 -2.77
C VAL A 135 18.77 9.32 -3.04
N PRO A 136 18.12 8.17 -2.83
CA PRO A 136 16.68 8.08 -3.00
C PRO A 136 15.98 9.06 -2.07
N ARG A 137 14.97 9.76 -2.61
CA ARG A 137 14.12 10.65 -1.80
C ARG A 137 13.42 9.84 -0.71
N GLY A 138 13.17 10.45 0.43
CA GLY A 138 12.44 9.82 1.53
C GLY A 138 13.25 8.82 2.37
N MET A 139 14.52 8.54 2.06
CA MET A 139 15.27 7.49 2.80
C MET A 139 15.42 7.82 4.30
N ALA A 140 15.86 9.04 4.63
CA ALA A 140 16.05 9.45 6.03
C ALA A 140 14.71 9.44 6.79
N GLN A 141 13.64 9.82 6.09
CA GLN A 141 12.28 9.88 6.60
C GLN A 141 11.72 8.48 6.90
N ARG A 142 11.87 7.53 5.96
CA ARG A 142 11.50 6.13 6.18
C ARG A 142 12.29 5.50 7.33
N ASN A 143 13.59 5.79 7.43
CA ASN A 143 14.41 5.34 8.55
C ASN A 143 13.99 5.95 9.89
N LEU A 144 13.56 7.22 9.91
CA LEU A 144 13.01 7.82 11.13
C LEU A 144 11.68 7.16 11.52
N GLY A 145 10.81 6.82 10.56
CA GLY A 145 9.59 6.05 10.83
C GLY A 145 9.89 4.67 11.42
N LEU A 146 10.86 3.94 10.85
CA LEU A 146 11.34 2.66 11.41
C LEU A 146 11.90 2.80 12.83
N ARG A 147 12.66 3.86 13.08
CA ARG A 147 13.19 4.14 14.42
C ARG A 147 12.05 4.42 15.41
N TRP A 148 11.11 5.27 15.03
CA TRP A 148 9.96 5.60 15.88
C TRP A 148 9.16 4.35 16.26
N LEU A 149 8.91 3.43 15.31
CA LEU A 149 8.27 2.15 15.59
C LEU A 149 9.04 1.33 16.63
N ARG A 150 10.37 1.28 16.53
CA ARG A 150 11.24 0.54 17.46
C ARG A 150 11.27 1.17 18.85
N ASP A 151 11.37 2.49 18.90
CA ASP A 151 11.39 3.23 20.17
C ASP A 151 10.03 3.10 20.89
N THR A 152 8.93 3.12 20.12
CA THR A 152 7.56 3.06 20.64
C THR A 152 7.17 1.65 21.08
N PHE A 153 7.47 0.61 20.29
CA PHE A 153 6.96 -0.74 20.51
C PHE A 153 8.02 -1.76 20.92
N GLY A 154 9.31 -1.41 20.91
CA GLY A 154 10.40 -2.36 21.13
C GLY A 154 10.36 -3.08 22.49
N HIS A 155 9.89 -2.39 23.54
CA HIS A 155 9.79 -2.95 24.89
C HIS A 155 8.55 -3.82 25.11
N SER A 156 7.54 -3.71 24.23
CA SER A 156 6.25 -4.41 24.32
C SER A 156 5.91 -5.10 22.99
N ALA A 157 6.93 -5.62 22.30
CA ALA A 157 6.79 -6.15 20.94
C ALA A 157 5.81 -7.33 20.84
N ALA A 158 5.67 -8.10 21.92
CA ALA A 158 4.75 -9.25 22.00
C ALA A 158 3.28 -8.82 21.95
N ASP A 159 2.96 -7.59 22.40
CA ASP A 159 1.59 -7.13 22.56
C ASP A 159 1.06 -6.37 21.32
N HIS A 160 1.93 -6.04 20.37
CA HIS A 160 1.64 -5.11 19.27
C HIS A 160 1.60 -5.79 17.91
N HIS A 161 0.49 -6.42 17.55
CA HIS A 161 0.34 -7.00 16.21
C HIS A 161 0.09 -5.93 15.14
N GLY A 162 0.90 -5.93 14.08
CA GLY A 162 0.73 -4.97 13.00
C GLY A 162 1.61 -5.22 11.78
N VAL A 163 1.40 -4.38 10.78
CA VAL A 163 2.08 -4.43 9.49
C VAL A 163 2.61 -3.04 9.15
N VAL A 164 3.84 -2.95 8.69
CA VAL A 164 4.51 -1.72 8.27
C VAL A 164 4.51 -1.65 6.75
N TYR A 165 3.99 -0.56 6.21
CA TYR A 165 3.94 -0.29 4.78
C TYR A 165 4.58 1.06 4.46
N PHE A 166 5.38 1.11 3.40
CA PHE A 166 6.03 2.35 2.94
C PHE A 166 5.24 2.94 1.77
N GLY A 167 4.30 3.83 2.09
CA GLY A 167 3.44 4.47 1.11
C GLY A 167 3.87 5.91 0.83
N ASP A 168 4.48 6.17 -0.33
CA ASP A 168 4.81 7.51 -0.81
C ASP A 168 3.53 8.34 -1.08
N ASP A 169 3.62 9.66 -0.92
CA ASP A 169 2.45 10.53 -0.91
C ASP A 169 1.81 10.77 -2.29
N ASP A 170 2.49 10.45 -3.39
CA ASP A 170 2.05 10.66 -4.77
C ASP A 170 1.54 9.40 -5.49
N ASN A 171 1.67 8.24 -4.85
CA ASN A 171 1.21 6.96 -5.37
C ASN A 171 -0.31 6.81 -5.20
N THR A 172 -0.90 5.89 -5.97
CA THR A 172 -2.33 5.57 -5.90
C THR A 172 -2.52 4.18 -5.32
N TYR A 173 -3.43 4.04 -4.36
CA TYR A 173 -3.65 2.81 -3.60
C TYR A 173 -5.11 2.39 -3.68
N SER A 174 -5.37 1.12 -3.97
CA SER A 174 -6.71 0.55 -3.83
C SER A 174 -7.00 0.17 -2.38
N LEU A 175 -8.26 0.16 -1.97
CA LEU A 175 -8.65 -0.31 -0.63
C LEU A 175 -8.33 -1.79 -0.43
N GLU A 176 -8.47 -2.60 -1.47
CA GLU A 176 -8.16 -4.04 -1.46
C GLU A 176 -6.70 -4.31 -1.07
N LEU A 177 -5.77 -3.43 -1.44
CA LEU A 177 -4.35 -3.54 -1.07
C LEU A 177 -4.14 -3.62 0.45
N PHE A 178 -4.89 -2.82 1.21
CA PHE A 178 -4.73 -2.74 2.66
C PHE A 178 -5.23 -4.02 3.34
N GLU A 179 -6.29 -4.63 2.82
CA GLU A 179 -6.77 -5.92 3.32
C GLU A 179 -5.81 -7.07 2.97
N GLU A 180 -5.23 -7.06 1.76
CA GLU A 180 -4.22 -8.04 1.35
C GLU A 180 -2.98 -8.02 2.26
N MET A 181 -2.49 -6.83 2.61
CA MET A 181 -1.29 -6.69 3.45
C MET A 181 -1.54 -6.94 4.93
N ARG A 182 -2.77 -6.75 5.43
CA ARG A 182 -3.08 -6.84 6.86
C ARG A 182 -2.71 -8.17 7.50
N SER A 183 -2.77 -9.25 6.72
CA SER A 183 -2.47 -10.62 7.14
C SER A 183 -0.99 -11.02 7.01
N THR A 184 -0.07 -10.06 6.83
CA THR A 184 1.37 -10.34 6.64
C THR A 184 2.01 -10.95 7.88
N ARG A 185 2.67 -12.11 7.72
CA ARG A 185 3.36 -12.81 8.81
C ARG A 185 4.86 -12.50 8.87
N LYS A 186 5.51 -12.35 7.73
CA LYS A 186 6.90 -11.94 7.56
C LYS A 186 6.98 -10.75 6.61
N VAL A 187 6.95 -11.01 5.30
CA VAL A 187 6.99 -9.98 4.26
C VAL A 187 6.06 -10.40 3.12
N SER A 188 5.06 -9.57 2.85
CA SER A 188 4.15 -9.75 1.73
C SER A 188 4.62 -8.97 0.51
N VAL A 189 4.37 -9.50 -0.69
CA VAL A 189 4.74 -8.84 -1.96
C VAL A 189 3.63 -8.89 -3.00
N TRP A 190 3.57 -7.88 -3.86
CA TRP A 190 2.57 -7.76 -4.93
C TRP A 190 3.09 -6.98 -6.15
N PRO A 191 2.38 -7.02 -7.29
CA PRO A 191 2.69 -6.22 -8.46
C PRO A 191 2.49 -4.72 -8.22
N VAL A 192 3.34 -3.91 -8.84
CA VAL A 192 3.25 -2.44 -8.83
C VAL A 192 3.20 -1.93 -10.25
N ALA A 193 2.23 -1.07 -10.57
CA ALA A 193 2.15 -0.44 -11.89
C ALA A 193 3.05 0.79 -12.03
N PHE A 194 3.43 1.08 -13.27
CA PHE A 194 4.18 2.28 -13.70
C PHE A 194 5.59 2.42 -13.10
N VAL A 195 6.21 1.29 -12.78
CA VAL A 195 7.60 1.21 -12.28
C VAL A 195 8.52 0.55 -13.31
N GLY A 196 9.82 0.78 -13.19
CA GLY A 196 10.83 0.11 -14.02
C GLY A 196 10.74 0.39 -15.53
N GLY A 197 10.02 1.44 -15.94
CA GLY A 197 9.74 1.73 -17.36
C GLY A 197 8.78 0.73 -18.01
N LEU A 198 7.92 0.08 -17.21
CA LEU A 198 6.97 -0.94 -17.64
C LEU A 198 5.55 -0.56 -17.25
N ARG A 199 4.56 -1.24 -17.85
CA ARG A 199 3.16 -1.17 -17.39
C ARG A 199 3.05 -1.57 -15.91
N TYR A 200 3.77 -2.63 -15.53
CA TYR A 200 3.92 -3.07 -14.15
C TYR A 200 5.15 -3.97 -14.00
N GLU A 201 5.70 -4.03 -12.79
CA GLU A 201 6.64 -5.05 -12.34
C GLU A 201 5.92 -6.00 -11.37
N SER A 202 6.35 -7.27 -11.31
CA SER A 202 5.67 -8.30 -10.50
C SER A 202 6.65 -9.33 -9.95
N PRO A 203 6.44 -9.85 -8.74
CA PRO A 203 7.03 -11.12 -8.32
C PRO A 203 6.65 -12.25 -9.28
N LYS A 204 7.56 -13.21 -9.47
CA LYS A 204 7.28 -14.49 -10.15
C LYS A 204 6.94 -15.53 -9.10
N VAL A 205 5.74 -16.10 -9.19
CA VAL A 205 5.20 -17.06 -8.23
C VAL A 205 5.06 -18.42 -8.92
N ASN A 206 5.57 -19.48 -8.29
CA ASN A 206 5.45 -20.84 -8.81
C ASN A 206 4.08 -21.46 -8.47
N LYS A 207 3.82 -22.69 -8.95
CA LYS A 207 2.56 -23.40 -8.69
C LYS A 207 2.29 -23.67 -7.20
N MET A 208 3.32 -23.66 -6.36
CA MET A 208 3.23 -23.86 -4.91
C MET A 208 3.00 -22.54 -4.13
N GLY A 209 2.77 -21.42 -4.82
CA GLY A 209 2.57 -20.13 -4.16
C GLY A 209 3.85 -19.53 -3.58
N LYS A 210 5.03 -19.90 -4.09
CA LYS A 210 6.32 -19.37 -3.64
C LYS A 210 6.95 -18.46 -4.67
N VAL A 211 7.52 -17.35 -4.18
CA VAL A 211 8.29 -16.41 -5.00
C VAL A 211 9.62 -17.07 -5.38
N TYR A 212 9.93 -17.09 -6.67
CA TYR A 212 11.20 -17.66 -7.18
C TYR A 212 12.01 -16.67 -8.02
N GLY A 213 11.51 -15.44 -8.18
CA GLY A 213 12.21 -14.38 -8.87
C GLY A 213 11.29 -13.21 -9.20
N TRP A 214 11.72 -12.40 -10.16
CA TRP A 214 11.07 -11.12 -10.47
C TRP A 214 10.83 -10.97 -11.97
N LYS A 215 9.68 -10.39 -12.34
CA LYS A 215 9.32 -10.00 -13.70
C LYS A 215 9.59 -8.50 -13.86
N THR A 216 10.85 -8.16 -14.09
CA THR A 216 11.37 -6.80 -14.22
C THR A 216 12.35 -6.72 -15.39
N LYS A 217 12.54 -5.52 -15.96
CA LYS A 217 13.60 -5.28 -16.97
C LYS A 217 14.83 -4.63 -16.36
N PHE A 218 14.66 -3.73 -15.40
CA PHE A 218 15.77 -3.01 -14.78
C PHE A 218 16.42 -3.83 -13.65
N SER A 219 17.69 -4.20 -13.86
CA SER A 219 18.50 -4.95 -12.89
C SER A 219 17.74 -6.14 -12.27
N PRO A 220 17.29 -7.12 -13.08
CA PRO A 220 16.43 -8.21 -12.61
C PRO A 220 17.15 -9.21 -11.69
N ARG A 221 18.49 -9.18 -11.66
CA ARG A 221 19.32 -10.04 -10.80
C ARG A 221 19.51 -9.48 -9.38
N ARG A 222 18.84 -8.38 -9.03
CA ARG A 222 18.79 -7.88 -7.65
C ARG A 222 18.17 -8.95 -6.74
N PRO A 223 18.64 -9.09 -5.48
CA PRO A 223 18.04 -10.02 -4.52
C PRO A 223 16.52 -9.82 -4.41
N PHE A 224 16.10 -8.55 -4.31
CA PHE A 224 14.70 -8.16 -4.32
C PHE A 224 14.47 -7.07 -5.38
N ALA A 225 14.14 -7.48 -6.61
CA ALA A 225 13.82 -6.56 -7.70
C ALA A 225 12.34 -6.15 -7.63
N ILE A 226 12.03 -5.33 -6.63
CA ILE A 226 10.69 -4.80 -6.36
C ILE A 226 10.78 -3.32 -5.99
N ASP A 227 9.72 -2.57 -6.27
CA ASP A 227 9.55 -1.18 -5.86
C ASP A 227 9.16 -1.06 -4.37
N MET A 228 9.41 0.10 -3.77
CA MET A 228 9.06 0.40 -2.38
C MET A 228 7.58 0.15 -2.07
N ALA A 229 6.68 0.49 -2.99
CA ALA A 229 5.24 0.32 -2.82
C ALA A 229 4.79 -1.15 -2.96
N GLY A 230 5.69 -2.07 -3.34
CA GLY A 230 5.37 -3.45 -3.69
C GLY A 230 5.40 -4.45 -2.54
N PHE A 231 5.74 -4.02 -1.32
CA PHE A 231 5.84 -4.93 -0.18
C PHE A 231 5.40 -4.29 1.13
N ALA A 232 5.01 -5.14 2.08
CA ALA A 232 4.82 -4.76 3.49
C ALA A 232 5.51 -5.76 4.40
N VAL A 233 5.84 -5.32 5.61
CA VAL A 233 6.63 -6.10 6.57
C VAL A 233 5.86 -6.23 7.87
N ASN A 234 5.81 -7.42 8.44
CA ASN A 234 5.26 -7.63 9.76
C ASN A 234 6.02 -6.81 10.82
N LEU A 235 5.29 -6.15 11.73
CA LEU A 235 5.89 -5.27 12.74
C LEU A 235 6.87 -6.03 13.65
N GLN A 236 6.53 -7.23 14.13
CA GLN A 236 7.43 -8.05 14.96
C GLN A 236 8.75 -8.32 14.22
N LEU A 237 8.72 -8.52 12.90
CA LEU A 237 9.93 -8.73 12.13
C LEU A 237 10.80 -7.45 12.10
N ILE A 238 10.20 -6.27 11.96
CA ILE A 238 10.92 -4.98 12.04
C ILE A 238 11.56 -4.77 13.42
N LEU A 239 10.85 -5.13 14.49
CA LEU A 239 11.30 -4.98 15.88
C LEU A 239 12.41 -5.98 16.21
N SER A 240 12.30 -7.23 15.78
CA SER A 240 13.31 -8.29 16.01
C SER A 240 14.64 -8.05 15.27
N LYS A 241 14.65 -7.16 14.27
CA LYS A 241 15.84 -6.80 13.47
C LYS A 241 16.16 -5.31 13.65
N PRO A 242 16.59 -4.84 14.84
CA PRO A 242 16.73 -3.42 15.15
C PRO A 242 17.78 -2.69 14.30
N GLN A 243 18.72 -3.42 13.70
CA GLN A 243 19.78 -2.89 12.84
C GLN A 243 19.38 -2.77 11.35
N ALA A 244 18.20 -3.31 10.97
CA ALA A 244 17.71 -3.26 9.60
C ALA A 244 17.18 -1.87 9.27
N TYR A 245 17.85 -1.17 8.36
CA TYR A 245 17.48 0.17 7.90
C TYR A 245 17.78 0.29 6.41
N PHE A 246 17.18 1.29 5.76
CA PHE A 246 17.59 1.70 4.43
C PHE A 246 19.00 2.32 4.48
N LYS A 247 19.95 1.73 3.76
CA LYS A 247 21.38 2.11 3.79
C LYS A 247 21.80 2.67 2.43
N LEU A 248 22.59 3.74 2.39
CA LEU A 248 23.20 4.29 1.15
C LEU A 248 24.54 3.61 0.79
N LYS A 249 25.27 3.08 1.77
CA LYS A 249 26.63 2.57 1.57
C LYS A 249 26.60 1.36 0.62
N GLY A 250 27.30 1.48 -0.50
CA GLY A 250 27.38 0.42 -1.52
C GLY A 250 26.12 0.24 -2.37
N VAL A 251 25.22 1.23 -2.41
CA VAL A 251 23.98 1.15 -3.20
C VAL A 251 24.22 1.58 -4.64
N LYS A 252 24.07 0.63 -5.56
CA LYS A 252 23.76 0.92 -6.97
C LYS A 252 22.31 1.40 -7.05
N THR A 253 21.99 2.28 -8.00
CA THR A 253 20.62 2.78 -8.21
C THR A 253 19.60 1.63 -8.19
N GLY A 254 18.49 1.82 -7.47
CA GLY A 254 17.42 0.81 -7.33
C GLY A 254 17.76 -0.38 -6.44
N HIS A 255 18.73 -0.31 -5.52
CA HIS A 255 19.02 -1.41 -4.59
C HIS A 255 18.59 -1.10 -3.14
N LEU A 256 17.85 -0.01 -2.91
CA LEU A 256 17.51 0.43 -1.56
C LEU A 256 16.60 -0.58 -0.85
N GLU A 257 15.57 -1.03 -1.54
CA GLU A 257 14.58 -2.02 -1.11
C GLU A 257 15.27 -3.36 -0.81
N SER A 258 16.13 -3.80 -1.73
CA SER A 258 16.93 -5.02 -1.56
C SER A 258 17.79 -5.02 -0.31
N LYS A 259 18.39 -3.87 0.07
CA LYS A 259 19.24 -3.79 1.26
C LYS A 259 18.45 -3.98 2.55
N LEU A 260 17.26 -3.39 2.65
CA LEU A 260 16.40 -3.61 3.81
C LEU A 260 15.90 -5.06 3.84
N LEU A 261 15.31 -5.54 2.74
CA LEU A 261 14.68 -6.85 2.69
C LEU A 261 15.67 -8.00 2.93
N ALA A 262 16.91 -7.89 2.44
CA ALA A 262 17.95 -8.89 2.68
C ALA A 262 18.36 -9.04 4.15
N GLU A 263 18.10 -8.04 5.00
CA GLU A 263 18.34 -8.11 6.45
C GLU A 263 17.13 -8.68 7.21
N LEU A 264 15.97 -8.80 6.55
CA LEU A 264 14.70 -9.22 7.14
C LEU A 264 14.32 -10.65 6.76
N VAL A 265 14.43 -11.01 5.48
CA VAL A 265 13.88 -12.25 4.91
C VAL A 265 14.73 -12.82 3.78
N THR A 266 14.49 -14.09 3.45
CA THR A 266 14.92 -14.70 2.20
C THR A 266 13.78 -14.75 1.18
N LEU A 267 14.06 -15.16 -0.07
CA LEU A 267 13.04 -15.21 -1.13
C LEU A 267 11.91 -16.21 -0.82
N SER A 268 12.20 -17.31 -0.13
CA SER A 268 11.23 -18.36 0.22
C SER A 268 10.27 -17.98 1.36
N ASP A 269 10.65 -16.96 2.13
CA ASP A 269 9.85 -16.37 3.22
C ASP A 269 8.79 -15.39 2.70
N LEU A 270 8.86 -14.97 1.44
CA LEU A 270 7.92 -14.00 0.87
C LEU A 270 6.51 -14.59 0.70
N GLU A 271 5.52 -13.77 1.02
CA GLU A 271 4.09 -14.08 0.93
C GLU A 271 3.47 -13.37 -0.28
N PRO A 272 3.27 -14.06 -1.42
CA PRO A 272 2.67 -13.42 -2.59
C PRO A 272 1.19 -13.09 -2.32
N LYS A 273 0.82 -11.83 -2.56
CA LYS A 273 -0.55 -11.30 -2.47
C LYS A 273 -1.11 -10.99 -3.86
N ALA A 274 -2.26 -10.34 -3.92
CA ALA A 274 -2.93 -9.88 -5.12
C ALA A 274 -3.19 -11.02 -6.12
N ALA A 275 -3.87 -12.06 -5.64
CA ALA A 275 -4.17 -13.28 -6.39
C ALA A 275 -2.91 -13.96 -6.98
N ASN A 276 -1.92 -14.27 -6.14
CA ASN A 276 -0.61 -14.80 -6.53
C ASN A 276 0.11 -13.90 -7.54
N CYS A 277 0.11 -12.59 -7.25
CA CYS A 277 0.73 -11.54 -8.03
C CYS A 277 0.18 -11.43 -9.47
N LYS A 278 -1.13 -11.61 -9.63
CA LYS A 278 -1.83 -11.49 -10.93
C LYS A 278 -2.68 -10.22 -11.03
N LYS A 279 -2.91 -9.51 -9.93
CA LYS A 279 -3.65 -8.23 -9.89
C LYS A 279 -2.70 -7.07 -9.54
N VAL A 280 -2.96 -5.90 -10.12
CA VAL A 280 -2.32 -4.65 -9.72
C VAL A 280 -3.26 -3.93 -8.78
N LEU A 281 -2.79 -3.63 -7.56
CA LEU A 281 -3.55 -2.98 -6.50
C LEU A 281 -2.94 -1.65 -6.03
N VAL A 282 -1.77 -1.30 -6.60
CA VAL A 282 -1.03 -0.07 -6.34
C VAL A 282 -0.35 0.43 -7.62
N TRP A 283 -0.35 1.74 -7.81
CA TRP A 283 0.21 2.41 -8.98
C TRP A 283 1.21 3.47 -8.54
N HIS A 284 2.42 3.43 -9.08
CA HIS A 284 3.43 4.46 -8.88
C HIS A 284 3.12 5.68 -9.76
N THR A 285 2.00 6.33 -9.50
CA THR A 285 1.62 7.59 -10.15
C THR A 285 2.62 8.70 -9.83
N ARG A 286 2.70 9.69 -10.72
CA ARG A 286 3.50 10.89 -10.51
C ARG A 286 2.69 12.08 -10.97
N THR A 287 2.71 13.13 -10.18
CA THR A 287 2.00 14.37 -10.51
C THR A 287 2.94 15.30 -11.26
N GLU A 288 2.44 15.86 -12.36
CA GLU A 288 3.19 16.84 -13.14
C GLU A 288 3.48 18.09 -12.29
N LYS A 289 4.57 18.78 -12.62
CA LYS A 289 4.90 20.03 -11.95
C LYS A 289 3.91 21.11 -12.43
N PRO A 290 3.20 21.82 -11.52
CA PRO A 290 2.31 22.90 -11.93
C PRO A 290 3.04 24.00 -12.69
N ILE A 291 2.38 24.53 -13.72
CA ILE A 291 2.88 25.66 -14.52
C ILE A 291 2.45 26.97 -13.83
N LEU A 292 3.37 27.60 -13.13
CA LEU A 292 3.13 28.84 -12.36
C LEU A 292 3.76 30.08 -13.04
N LEU A 293 3.73 30.15 -14.37
CA LEU A 293 4.38 31.23 -15.13
C LEU A 293 3.79 32.61 -14.81
N ASN A 294 2.48 32.67 -14.56
CA ASN A 294 1.75 33.92 -14.29
C ASN A 294 1.97 34.47 -12.88
N GLU A 295 2.64 33.74 -11.99
CA GLU A 295 3.11 34.31 -10.70
C GLU A 295 4.19 35.39 -10.93
N GLY A 296 4.89 35.33 -12.06
CA GLY A 296 5.99 36.25 -12.37
C GLY A 296 7.10 36.21 -11.32
N LYS A 297 8.00 37.21 -11.35
CA LYS A 297 9.12 37.32 -10.39
C LYS A 297 8.72 37.98 -9.07
N LYS A 298 7.64 38.76 -9.07
CA LYS A 298 7.18 39.53 -7.90
C LYS A 298 6.11 38.78 -7.08
N GLY A 299 5.61 37.63 -7.57
CA GLY A 299 4.40 37.01 -7.07
C GLY A 299 3.16 37.71 -7.64
N PHE A 300 2.10 36.95 -7.91
CA PHE A 300 0.81 37.46 -8.33
C PHE A 300 -0.28 37.11 -7.33
N THR A 301 -0.33 35.85 -6.89
CA THR A 301 -1.31 35.42 -5.89
C THR A 301 -0.91 35.84 -4.48
N ASP A 302 -1.88 35.90 -3.57
CA ASP A 302 -1.63 36.14 -2.16
C ASP A 302 -0.87 34.96 -1.55
N LEU A 303 0.37 35.20 -1.12
CA LEU A 303 1.25 34.20 -0.53
C LEU A 303 0.72 33.62 0.80
N ASN A 304 -0.29 34.26 1.40
CA ASN A 304 -0.95 33.77 2.61
C ASN A 304 -2.06 32.74 2.31
N VAL A 305 -2.49 32.62 1.05
CA VAL A 305 -3.47 31.61 0.64
C VAL A 305 -2.76 30.27 0.49
N GLU A 306 -3.07 29.34 1.39
CA GLU A 306 -2.50 27.99 1.37
C GLU A 306 -3.10 27.14 0.23
N VAL A 307 -2.24 26.63 -0.65
CA VAL A 307 -2.58 25.77 -1.80
C VAL A 307 -2.18 24.32 -1.54
#